data_AF-F2TUL1-F1
#
_entry.id   AF-F2TUL1-F1
#
_cell.length_a   1.000
_cell.length_b   1.000
_cell.length_c   1.000
_cell.angle_alpha   90.00
_cell.angle_beta   90.00
_cell.angle_gamma   90.00
#
_symmetry.space_group_name_H-M   'P 1'
#
loop_
_entity.id
_entity.type
_entity.pdbx_description
1 polymer ?
#
loop_
_entity_poly.entity_id
_entity_poly.type
_entity_poly.pdbx_seq_one_letter_code
_entity_poly.pdbx_strand_id
1 'polypeptide(L)'
;MTPQPTPPAPNGHTQQQQEQQQQQTPASPSPPPPAPVPLTPGPRAVRLQQVFSQALLRTIRANSYANFAACFPTPAKRVPHSLESVWRQLNAKLEESARAEFEDVLREREVVKGLNELDRLVGEARLRRENGEGEASVP
;
A
#
# COMPACT_ATOMS: atom_id res chain seq x y z
N MET A 1 25.51 -14.08 -77.17
CA MET A 1 26.49 -15.16 -77.42
C MET A 1 26.65 -15.95 -76.13
N THR A 2 26.04 -17.14 -76.05
CA THR A 2 26.37 -18.15 -75.03
C THR A 2 27.72 -18.78 -75.35
N PRO A 3 28.42 -19.30 -74.34
CA PRO A 3 28.59 -20.76 -74.31
C PRO A 3 28.59 -21.42 -72.92
N GLN A 4 27.92 -22.58 -72.83
CA GLN A 4 28.27 -23.77 -72.03
C GLN A 4 29.09 -24.71 -72.96
N PRO A 5 29.62 -25.92 -72.61
CA PRO A 5 29.78 -26.70 -71.36
C PRO A 5 31.28 -27.16 -71.16
N THR A 6 31.74 -27.90 -70.12
CA THR A 6 31.65 -29.38 -69.90
C THR A 6 32.23 -29.84 -68.52
N PRO A 7 31.88 -31.06 -68.01
CA PRO A 7 32.27 -31.69 -66.71
C PRO A 7 33.49 -32.67 -66.89
N PRO A 8 33.97 -33.57 -65.96
CA PRO A 8 33.32 -34.35 -64.86
C PRO A 8 34.12 -34.60 -63.54
N ALA A 9 33.50 -35.37 -62.62
CA ALA A 9 33.94 -35.86 -61.28
C ALA A 9 35.09 -36.93 -61.35
N PRO A 10 35.56 -37.66 -60.28
CA PRO A 10 35.16 -37.76 -58.85
C PRO A 10 36.34 -37.91 -57.81
N ASN A 11 35.98 -38.25 -56.55
CA ASN A 11 36.73 -38.94 -55.46
C ASN A 11 37.23 -38.15 -54.22
N GLY A 12 36.63 -38.48 -53.06
CA GLY A 12 37.34 -39.19 -51.98
C GLY A 12 37.74 -38.42 -50.70
N HIS A 13 37.35 -38.98 -49.54
CA HIS A 13 37.89 -38.80 -48.16
C HIS A 13 37.13 -37.90 -47.15
N THR A 14 36.07 -38.48 -46.57
CA THR A 14 35.88 -38.88 -45.15
C THR A 14 36.48 -38.06 -43.98
N GLN A 15 35.56 -37.57 -43.13
CA GLN A 15 35.53 -37.40 -41.64
C GLN A 15 36.63 -36.61 -40.91
N GLN A 16 36.21 -35.58 -40.15
CA GLN A 16 36.14 -35.57 -38.66
C GLN A 16 36.08 -34.12 -38.14
N GLN A 17 35.00 -33.75 -37.43
CA GLN A 17 34.90 -32.81 -36.29
C GLN A 17 33.43 -32.35 -36.16
N GLN A 18 32.63 -33.09 -35.40
CA GLN A 18 32.34 -32.87 -33.98
C GLN A 18 31.01 -32.11 -33.78
N GLU A 19 29.94 -32.91 -33.71
CA GLU A 19 28.68 -32.60 -33.04
C GLU A 19 28.94 -32.18 -31.59
N GLN A 20 28.90 -30.88 -31.31
CA GLN A 20 28.63 -30.38 -29.97
C GLN A 20 27.11 -30.28 -29.79
N GLN A 21 26.52 -31.37 -29.30
CA GLN A 21 25.19 -31.38 -28.68
C GLN A 21 25.22 -30.48 -27.44
N GLN A 22 24.72 -29.26 -27.57
CA GLN A 22 24.37 -28.41 -26.43
C GLN A 22 23.04 -28.91 -25.85
N GLN A 23 23.12 -29.76 -24.84
CA GLN A 23 22.01 -30.06 -23.94
C GLN A 23 21.57 -28.79 -23.22
N GLN A 24 20.53 -28.14 -23.75
CA GLN A 24 19.82 -27.07 -23.05
C GLN A 24 18.93 -27.72 -21.98
N THR A 25 19.33 -27.58 -20.72
CA THR A 25 18.48 -27.83 -19.57
C THR A 25 17.24 -26.92 -19.62
N PRO A 26 16.03 -27.41 -19.32
CA PRO A 26 14.84 -26.57 -19.31
C PRO A 26 14.96 -25.55 -18.17
N ALA A 27 14.85 -24.27 -18.51
CA ALA A 27 14.80 -23.18 -17.55
C ALA A 27 13.63 -23.41 -16.56
N SER A 28 13.95 -23.39 -15.27
CA SER A 28 12.95 -23.43 -14.19
C SER A 28 11.93 -22.29 -14.38
N PRO A 29 10.62 -22.54 -14.36
CA PRO A 29 9.63 -21.48 -14.50
C PRO A 29 9.72 -20.54 -13.30
N SER A 30 9.80 -19.23 -13.56
CA SER A 30 9.77 -18.21 -12.52
C SER A 30 8.48 -18.33 -11.69
N PRO A 31 8.53 -18.06 -10.36
CA PRO A 31 7.33 -18.05 -9.54
C PRO A 31 6.34 -16.98 -10.05
N PRO A 32 5.02 -17.24 -9.97
CA PRO A 32 4.01 -16.27 -10.38
C PRO A 32 4.14 -14.97 -9.57
N PRO A 33 3.83 -13.81 -10.17
CA PRO A 33 3.92 -12.54 -9.47
C PRO A 33 3.00 -12.52 -8.24
N PRO A 34 3.41 -11.87 -7.14
CA PRO A 34 2.59 -11.75 -5.95
C PRO A 34 1.26 -11.09 -6.28
N ALA A 35 0.18 -11.59 -5.66
CA ALA A 35 -1.17 -11.08 -5.89
C ALA A 35 -1.25 -9.56 -5.58
N PRO A 36 -1.99 -8.77 -6.38
CA PRO A 36 -2.16 -7.35 -6.11
C PRO A 36 -2.74 -7.10 -4.71
N VAL A 37 -2.15 -6.16 -3.97
CA VAL A 37 -2.67 -5.73 -2.67
C VAL A 37 -3.98 -4.94 -2.86
N PRO A 38 -5.06 -5.28 -2.14
CA PRO A 38 -6.30 -4.51 -2.21
C PRO A 38 -6.08 -3.06 -1.77
N LEU A 39 -6.73 -2.11 -2.44
CA LEU A 39 -6.75 -0.70 -2.03
C LEU A 39 -7.93 -0.37 -1.11
N THR A 40 -8.87 -1.31 -0.96
CA THR A 40 -9.99 -1.20 -0.02
C THR A 40 -9.46 -1.28 1.42
N PRO A 41 -9.89 -0.41 2.35
CA PRO A 41 -9.45 -0.47 3.74
C PRO A 41 -9.65 -1.84 4.39
N GLY A 42 -8.55 -2.48 4.78
CA GLY A 42 -8.55 -3.71 5.58
C GLY A 42 -8.80 -3.43 7.07
N PRO A 43 -8.84 -4.48 7.91
CA PRO A 43 -9.17 -4.37 9.33
C PRO A 43 -8.34 -3.32 10.09
N ARG A 44 -7.03 -3.26 9.85
CA ARG A 44 -6.16 -2.27 10.49
C ARG A 44 -6.40 -0.86 9.98
N ALA A 45 -6.58 -0.69 8.67
CA ALA A 45 -6.87 0.61 8.07
C ALA A 45 -8.20 1.18 8.59
N VAL A 46 -9.24 0.37 8.65
CA VAL A 46 -10.54 0.75 9.25
C VAL A 46 -10.37 1.13 10.72
N ARG A 47 -9.61 0.36 11.49
CA ARG A 47 -9.38 0.66 12.90
C ARG A 47 -8.64 1.99 13.08
N LEU A 48 -7.64 2.28 12.25
CA LEU A 48 -6.93 3.55 12.27
C LEU A 48 -7.88 4.73 12.03
N GLN A 49 -8.71 4.66 10.98
CA GLN A 49 -9.70 5.70 10.66
C GLN A 49 -10.71 5.91 11.79
N GLN A 50 -11.17 4.83 12.43
CA GLN A 50 -12.06 4.90 13.59
C GLN A 50 -11.40 5.58 14.79
N VAL A 51 -10.16 5.20 15.12
CA VAL A 51 -9.42 5.79 16.24
C VAL A 51 -9.22 7.28 16.01
N PHE A 52 -8.83 7.68 14.80
CA PHE A 52 -8.70 9.08 14.43
C PHE A 52 -10.02 9.83 14.60
N SER A 53 -11.11 9.31 14.04
CA SER A 53 -12.44 9.94 14.12
C SER A 53 -12.92 10.12 15.57
N GLN A 54 -12.70 9.11 16.41
CA GLN A 54 -13.05 9.15 17.84
C GLN A 54 -12.19 10.17 18.59
N ALA A 55 -10.89 10.21 18.32
CA ALA A 55 -9.97 11.16 18.93
C ALA A 55 -10.34 12.60 18.55
N LEU A 56 -10.59 12.87 17.27
CA LEU A 56 -10.99 14.19 16.77
C LEU A 56 -12.29 14.66 17.43
N LEU A 57 -13.30 13.79 17.47
CA LEU A 57 -14.58 14.11 18.13
C LEU A 57 -14.39 14.43 19.62
N ARG A 58 -13.52 13.67 20.30
CA ARG A 58 -13.21 13.92 21.72
C ARG A 58 -12.52 15.27 21.92
N THR A 59 -11.58 15.63 21.04
CA THR A 59 -10.88 16.92 21.06
C THR A 59 -11.86 18.08 20.87
N ILE A 60 -12.75 18.00 19.89
CA ILE A 60 -13.75 19.05 19.62
C ILE A 60 -14.70 19.20 20.81
N ARG A 61 -15.16 18.09 21.41
CA ARG A 61 -16.05 18.12 22.58
C ARG A 61 -15.41 18.71 23.82
N ALA A 62 -14.09 18.56 24.00
CA ALA A 62 -13.37 19.16 25.12
C ALA A 62 -13.43 20.70 25.08
N ASN A 63 -13.50 21.28 23.87
CA ASN A 63 -13.75 22.70 23.67
C ASN A 63 -15.24 23.04 23.80
N SER A 64 -15.79 22.92 25.02
CA SER A 64 -17.18 23.29 25.30
C SER A 64 -17.39 24.81 25.14
N TYR A 65 -18.60 25.21 24.75
CA TYR A 65 -18.95 26.63 24.67
C TYR A 65 -18.76 27.35 26.01
N ALA A 66 -19.02 26.68 27.14
CA ALA A 66 -18.82 27.26 28.47
C ALA A 66 -17.35 27.59 28.73
N ASN A 67 -16.43 26.68 28.41
CA ASN A 67 -14.99 26.90 28.54
C ASN A 67 -14.53 28.03 27.60
N PHE A 68 -15.03 28.05 26.37
CA PHE A 68 -14.72 29.09 25.40
C PHE A 68 -15.21 30.47 25.86
N ALA A 69 -16.48 30.58 26.26
CA ALA A 69 -17.08 31.84 26.69
C ALA A 69 -16.47 32.40 27.97
N ALA A 70 -15.99 31.55 28.88
CA ALA A 70 -15.28 31.98 30.09
C ALA A 70 -14.00 32.79 29.78
N CYS A 71 -13.34 32.50 28.66
CA CYS A 71 -12.17 33.25 28.18
C CYS A 71 -12.54 34.61 27.58
N PHE A 72 -13.82 34.86 27.28
CA PHE A 72 -14.32 36.11 26.69
C PHE A 72 -15.50 36.69 27.48
N PRO A 73 -15.31 37.14 28.74
CA PRO A 73 -16.41 37.52 29.63
C PRO A 73 -17.28 38.68 29.11
N THR A 74 -16.66 39.68 28.48
CA THR A 74 -17.36 40.85 27.94
C THR A 74 -18.20 40.50 26.71
N PRO A 75 -17.65 39.82 25.67
CA PRO A 75 -18.46 39.32 24.56
C PRO A 75 -19.57 38.35 24.99
N ALA A 76 -19.30 37.46 25.94
CA ALA A 76 -20.30 36.49 26.43
C ALA A 76 -21.54 37.19 27.03
N LYS A 77 -21.37 38.36 27.65
CA LYS A 77 -22.47 39.16 28.20
C LYS A 77 -23.15 40.06 27.17
N ARG A 78 -22.38 40.67 26.27
CA ARG A 78 -22.88 41.73 25.37
C ARG A 78 -23.36 41.22 24.02
N VAL A 79 -22.75 40.15 23.50
CA VAL A 79 -23.00 39.59 22.17
C VAL A 79 -22.93 38.05 22.18
N PRO A 80 -23.71 37.36 23.03
CA PRO A 80 -23.62 35.91 23.21
C PRO A 80 -23.83 35.13 21.90
N HIS A 81 -24.74 35.58 21.05
CA HIS A 81 -25.05 34.90 19.79
C HIS A 81 -23.87 34.95 18.79
N SER A 82 -23.22 36.11 18.66
CA SER A 82 -22.04 36.25 17.80
C SER A 82 -20.89 35.40 18.31
N LEU A 83 -20.67 35.36 19.64
CA LEU A 83 -19.63 34.53 20.25
C LEU A 83 -19.90 33.04 20.03
N GLU A 84 -21.15 32.59 20.18
CA GLU A 84 -21.54 31.22 19.90
C GLU A 84 -21.33 30.85 18.43
N SER A 85 -21.68 31.75 17.50
CA SER A 85 -21.43 31.53 16.06
C SER A 85 -19.94 31.36 15.76
N VAL A 86 -19.08 32.19 16.34
CA VAL A 86 -17.61 32.05 16.19
C VAL A 86 -17.12 30.72 16.75
N TRP A 87 -17.59 30.32 17.94
CA TRP A 87 -17.22 29.02 18.52
C TRP A 87 -17.64 27.84 17.63
N ARG A 88 -18.86 27.88 17.08
CA ARG A 88 -19.36 26.85 16.14
C ARG A 88 -18.53 26.80 14.87
N GLN A 89 -18.23 27.96 14.28
CA GLN A 89 -17.41 28.05 13.07
C GLN A 89 -15.99 27.55 13.32
N LEU A 90 -15.39 27.89 14.46
CA LEU A 90 -14.06 27.41 14.86
C LEU A 90 -14.04 25.87 14.94
N ASN A 91 -14.99 25.28 15.66
CA ASN A 91 -15.05 23.82 15.81
C ASN A 91 -15.34 23.12 14.48
N ALA A 92 -16.23 23.68 13.65
CA ALA A 92 -16.52 23.14 12.33
C ALA A 92 -15.29 23.18 11.41
N LYS A 93 -14.58 24.31 11.38
CA LYS A 93 -13.37 24.46 10.57
C LYS A 93 -12.26 23.53 11.02
N LEU A 94 -12.06 23.41 12.33
CA LEU A 94 -11.08 22.48 12.90
C LEU A 94 -11.40 21.04 12.51
N GLU A 95 -12.68 20.62 12.60
CA GLU A 95 -13.11 19.28 12.20
C GLU A 95 -12.86 19.03 10.71
N GLU A 96 -13.31 19.95 9.86
CA GLU A 96 -13.16 19.86 8.40
C GLU A 96 -11.68 19.77 8.00
N SER A 97 -10.85 20.70 8.49
CA SER A 97 -9.42 20.74 8.18
C SER A 97 -8.71 19.48 8.69
N ALA A 98 -8.97 19.03 9.92
CA ALA A 98 -8.34 17.83 10.45
C ALA A 98 -8.68 16.58 9.63
N ARG A 99 -9.94 16.43 9.17
CA ARG A 99 -10.35 15.31 8.32
C ARG A 99 -9.67 15.37 6.96
N ALA A 100 -9.66 16.53 6.31
CA ALA A 100 -9.03 16.71 5.01
C ALA A 100 -7.53 16.37 5.06
N GLU A 101 -6.79 16.94 6.01
CA GLU A 101 -5.37 16.67 6.19
C GLU A 101 -5.09 15.20 6.48
N PHE A 102 -5.94 14.54 7.27
CA PHE A 102 -5.78 13.12 7.56
C PHE A 102 -5.94 12.26 6.29
N GLU A 103 -6.96 12.52 5.47
CA GLU A 103 -7.15 11.80 4.20
C GLU A 103 -6.01 12.05 3.21
N ASP A 104 -5.49 13.28 3.15
CA ASP A 104 -4.34 13.61 2.33
C ASP A 104 -3.09 12.84 2.78
N VAL A 105 -2.81 12.78 4.09
CA VAL A 105 -1.72 11.97 4.64
C VAL A 105 -1.91 10.48 4.34
N LEU A 106 -3.12 9.94 4.48
CA LEU A 106 -3.41 8.53 4.16
C LEU A 106 -3.09 8.22 2.68
N ARG A 107 -3.44 9.13 1.77
CA ARG A 107 -3.20 9.01 0.33
C ARG A 107 -1.72 9.14 0.00
N GLU A 108 -1.05 10.20 0.47
CA GLU A 108 0.35 10.48 0.17
C GLU A 108 1.30 9.39 0.66
N ARG A 109 0.99 8.76 1.80
CA ARG A 109 1.84 7.73 2.41
C ARG A 109 1.41 6.31 2.04
N GLU A 110 0.45 6.15 1.13
CA GLU A 110 -0.14 4.85 0.75
C GLU A 110 -0.53 3.98 1.97
N VAL A 111 -1.05 4.59 3.03
CA VAL A 111 -1.20 3.92 4.35
C VAL A 111 -2.10 2.69 4.24
N VAL A 112 -3.21 2.79 3.50
CA VAL A 112 -4.15 1.69 3.33
C VAL A 112 -3.47 0.48 2.70
N LYS A 113 -2.70 0.69 1.63
CA LYS A 113 -1.92 -0.34 0.96
C LYS A 113 -0.91 -0.99 1.91
N GLY A 114 -0.16 -0.19 2.66
CA GLY A 114 0.83 -0.69 3.62
C GLY A 114 0.21 -1.50 4.76
N LEU A 115 -0.92 -1.05 5.31
CA LEU A 115 -1.63 -1.77 6.37
C LEU A 115 -2.27 -3.07 5.87
N ASN A 116 -2.80 -3.06 4.64
CA ASN A 116 -3.37 -4.25 4.02
C ASN A 116 -2.29 -5.30 3.74
N GLU A 117 -1.11 -4.87 3.30
CA GLU A 117 0.04 -5.76 3.13
C GLU A 117 0.50 -6.35 4.47
N LEU A 118 0.50 -5.54 5.53
CA LEU A 118 0.79 -6.03 6.88
C LEU A 118 -0.28 -7.03 7.36
N ASP A 119 -1.56 -6.84 7.02
CA ASP A 119 -2.63 -7.79 7.33
C ASP A 119 -2.39 -9.13 6.62
N ARG A 120 -1.99 -9.11 5.35
CA ARG A 120 -1.61 -10.30 4.57
C ARG A 120 -0.42 -11.05 5.21
N LEU A 121 0.69 -10.35 5.46
CA LEU A 121 1.91 -10.94 6.03
C LEU A 121 1.66 -11.57 7.40
N VAL A 122 0.85 -10.92 8.24
CA VAL A 122 0.48 -11.45 9.56
C VAL A 122 -0.43 -12.67 9.43
N GLY A 123 -1.33 -12.71 8.45
CA GLY A 123 -2.13 -13.89 8.13
C GLY A 123 -1.25 -15.08 7.75
N GLU A 124 -0.30 -14.88 6.84
CA GLU A 124 0.64 -15.92 6.40
C GLU A 124 1.53 -16.42 7.52
N ALA A 125 2.04 -15.52 8.37
CA ALA A 125 2.84 -15.91 9.53
C ALA A 125 2.02 -16.73 10.56
N ARG A 126 0.73 -16.42 10.74
CA ARG A 126 -0.16 -17.21 11.59
C ARG A 126 -0.39 -18.61 11.02
N LEU A 127 -0.67 -18.72 9.72
CA LEU A 127 -0.86 -19.99 9.03
C LEU A 127 0.38 -20.89 9.14
N ARG A 128 1.59 -20.35 8.88
CA ARG A 128 2.86 -21.09 9.04
C ARG A 128 3.05 -21.63 10.46
N ARG A 129 2.73 -20.81 11.47
CA ARG A 129 2.81 -21.24 12.87
C ARG A 129 1.81 -22.35 13.18
N GLU A 130 0.58 -22.25 12.67
CA GLU A 130 -0.46 -23.28 12.84
C GLU A 130 -0.10 -24.59 12.14
N ASN A 131 0.62 -24.52 11.02
CA ASN A 131 1.13 -25.68 10.27
C ASN A 131 2.42 -26.28 10.86
N GLY A 132 2.96 -25.73 11.98
CA GLY A 132 4.18 -26.23 12.61
C GLY A 132 5.49 -25.80 11.93
N GLU A 133 5.43 -24.89 10.96
CA GLU A 133 6.59 -24.40 10.19
C GLU A 133 7.33 -23.24 10.90
N GLY A 134 6.87 -22.83 12.08
CA GLY A 134 7.38 -21.68 12.83
C GLY A 134 8.60 -21.94 13.72
N GLU A 135 9.02 -23.20 13.88
CA GLU A 135 10.13 -23.61 14.78
C GLU A 135 11.45 -23.91 14.05
N ALA A 136 11.48 -23.86 12.71
CA ALA A 136 12.67 -24.19 11.95
C ALA A 136 13.61 -22.97 11.78
N SER A 137 14.75 -23.05 12.48
CA SER A 137 16.04 -22.40 12.16
C SER A 137 16.21 -20.93 12.54
N VAL A 138 16.62 -20.69 13.79
CA VAL A 138 17.62 -19.66 14.10
C VAL A 138 18.87 -20.41 14.62
N PRO A 139 20.01 -20.38 13.92
CA PRO A 139 21.28 -20.89 14.44
C PRO A 139 21.81 -20.05 15.61
#